data_AF-A0A5S3YLH0-F1
#
_entry.id   AF-A0A5S3YLH0-F1
#
_cell.length_a   1.000
_cell.length_b   1.000
_cell.length_c   1.000
_cell.angle_alpha   90.00
_cell.angle_beta   90.00
_cell.angle_gamma   90.00
#
_symmetry.space_group_name_H-M   'P 1'
#
loop_
_entity.id
_entity.type
_entity.pdbx_description
1 polymer ?
#
loop_
_entity_poly.entity_id
_entity_poly.type
_entity_poly.pdbx_seq_one_letter_code
_entity_poly.pdbx_strand_id
1 'polypeptide(L)' 'MAAVMSADMDNTEKIVILVDECENMKLTLLPPDVNAGEYKFTVNLQGEIVYGIGAIKGVGEAPVDTILEC' A
#
# COMPACT_ATOMS: atom_id res chain seq x y z
N MET A 1 4.67 -3.26 9.70
CA MET A 1 4.48 -3.80 8.34
C MET A 1 4.47 -2.72 7.27
N ALA A 2 3.66 -1.66 7.39
CA ALA A 2 3.58 -0.58 6.39
C ALA A 2 4.93 -0.03 5.88
N ALA A 3 5.91 0.20 6.77
CA ALA A 3 7.23 0.67 6.36
C ALA A 3 8.03 -0.34 5.50
N VAL A 4 7.89 -1.64 5.79
CA VAL A 4 8.55 -2.73 5.03
C VAL A 4 7.87 -2.89 3.67
N MET A 5 6.54 -2.87 3.64
CA MET A 5 5.78 -2.90 2.39
C MET A 5 6.08 -1.70 1.50
N SER A 6 6.29 -0.52 2.10
CA SER A 6 6.72 0.68 1.37
C SER A 6 8.15 0.58 0.83
N ALA A 7 9.05 -0.14 1.50
CA ALA A 7 10.42 -0.33 1.04
C ALA A 7 10.51 -1.32 -0.13
N ASP A 8 9.62 -2.32 -0.15
CA ASP A 8 9.55 -3.35 -1.19
C ASP A 8 8.40 -3.11 -2.20
N MET A 9 7.82 -1.90 -2.27
CA MET A 9 6.66 -1.58 -3.11
C MET A 9 6.88 -1.80 -4.62
N ASP A 10 8.13 -1.70 -5.07
CA ASP A 10 8.50 -1.94 -6.47
C ASP A 10 8.47 -3.44 -6.83
N ASN A 11 8.48 -4.32 -5.83
CA ASN A 11 8.49 -5.77 -6.01
C ASN A 11 7.14 -6.38 -5.65
N THR A 12 6.27 -6.51 -6.66
CA THR A 12 4.93 -7.08 -6.49
C THR A 12 4.94 -8.51 -5.90
N GLU A 13 5.95 -9.33 -6.20
CA GLU A 13 6.05 -10.69 -5.65
C GLU A 13 6.25 -10.67 -4.13
N LYS A 14 7.10 -9.76 -3.64
CA LYS A 14 7.30 -9.58 -2.20
C LYS A 14 6.07 -8.99 -1.51
N ILE A 15 5.37 -8.06 -2.15
CA ILE A 15 4.15 -7.47 -1.59
C ILE A 15 3.10 -8.56 -1.31
N VAL A 16 2.92 -9.52 -2.22
CA VAL A 16 2.00 -10.65 -1.99
C VAL A 16 2.38 -11.44 -0.74
N ILE A 17 3.67 -11.73 -0.55
CA ILE A 17 4.17 -12.43 0.65
C ILE A 17 3.91 -11.60 1.92
N LEU A 18 4.19 -10.29 1.87
CA LEU A 18 4.01 -9.38 3.00
C LEU A 18 2.52 -9.20 3.36
N VAL A 19 1.61 -9.27 2.38
CA VAL A 19 0.16 -9.27 2.61
C VAL A 19 -0.25 -10.54 3.37
N ASP A 20 0.24 -11.71 2.94
CA ASP A 20 0.00 -12.99 3.60
C ASP A 20 0.54 -12.99 5.05
N GLU A 21 1.71 -12.38 5.27
CA GLU A 21 2.25 -12.16 6.61
C GLU A 21 1.38 -11.23 7.46
N CYS A 22 0.82 -10.17 6.88
CA CYS A 22 -0.09 -9.28 7.60
C CYS A 22 -1.34 -10.03 8.09
N GLU A 23 -1.92 -10.90 7.25
CA GLU A 23 -3.04 -11.75 7.65
C GLU A 23 -2.65 -12.72 8.77
N ASN A 24 -1.50 -13.37 8.67
CA ASN A 24 -0.97 -14.26 9.71
C ASN A 24 -0.71 -13.52 11.04
N MET A 25 -0.30 -12.26 10.98
CA MET A 25 -0.10 -11.37 12.13
C MET A 25 -1.42 -10.78 12.67
N LYS A 26 -2.57 -11.08 12.04
CA LYS A 26 -3.88 -10.50 12.35
C LYS A 26 -3.92 -8.97 12.19
N LEU A 27 -3.13 -8.44 11.27
CA LEU A 27 -3.15 -7.03 10.88
C LEU A 27 -4.18 -6.86 9.76
N THR A 28 -5.09 -5.91 9.91
CA THR A 28 -6.05 -5.57 8.87
C THR A 28 -5.34 -4.80 7.77
N LEU A 29 -5.36 -5.33 6.54
CA LEU A 29 -4.93 -4.64 5.33
C LEU A 29 -6.16 -4.21 4.55
N LEU A 30 -6.30 -2.89 4.35
CA LEU A 30 -7.35 -2.33 3.50
C LEU A 30 -6.95 -2.43 2.02
N PRO A 31 -7.90 -2.66 1.11
CA PRO A 31 -7.64 -2.63 -0.32
C PRO A 31 -7.21 -1.23 -0.79
N PRO A 32 -6.62 -1.10 -2.00
CA PRO A 32 -6.29 0.20 -2.56
C PRO A 32 -7.56 1.03 -2.77
N ASP A 33 -7.59 2.19 -2.14
CA ASP A 33 -8.64 3.20 -2.27
C ASP A 33 -7.99 4.48 -2.82
N VAL A 34 -8.54 5.04 -3.90
CA VAL A 34 -8.03 6.28 -4.49
C VAL A 34 -8.26 7.51 -3.63
N ASN A 35 -9.23 7.48 -2.71
CA ASN A 35 -9.56 8.62 -1.84
C ASN A 35 -8.78 8.61 -0.51
N ALA A 36 -8.30 7.43 -0.09
CA ALA A 36 -7.66 7.23 1.20
C ALA A 36 -6.24 6.66 1.10
N GLY A 37 -5.89 6.04 -0.02
CA GLY A 37 -4.57 5.48 -0.28
C GLY A 37 -3.59 6.53 -0.75
N GLU A 38 -2.38 6.50 -0.20
CA GLU A 38 -1.28 7.33 -0.67
C GLU A 38 -0.39 6.55 -1.66
N TYR A 39 0.67 7.18 -2.16
CA TYR A 39 1.66 6.50 -3.00
C TYR A 39 2.31 5.32 -2.27
N LYS A 40 2.65 5.51 -0.99
CA LYS A 40 3.27 4.50 -0.11
C LYS A 40 2.23 3.83 0.79
N PHE A 41 2.59 2.70 1.40
CA PHE A 41 1.73 2.06 2.39
C PHE A 41 1.71 2.89 3.68
N THR A 42 0.52 3.20 4.15
CA THR A 42 0.32 4.00 5.37
C THR A 42 -0.48 3.22 6.41
N VAL A 43 -0.66 3.79 7.60
CA VAL A 43 -1.49 3.23 8.65
C VAL A 43 -2.54 4.27 9.02
N ASN A 44 -3.81 3.88 9.01
CA ASN A 44 -4.90 4.77 9.38
C ASN A 44 -5.01 4.92 10.90
N LEU A 45 -5.92 5.80 11.35
CA LEU A 45 -6.14 6.04 12.79
C LEU A 45 -6.72 4.82 13.53
N GLN A 46 -7.33 3.87 12.82
CA GLN A 46 -7.79 2.60 13.38
C GLN A 46 -6.66 1.57 13.55
N GLY A 47 -5.43 1.85 13.07
CA GLY A 47 -4.30 0.93 13.13
C GLY A 47 -4.28 -0.10 12.00
N GLU A 48 -5.07 0.11 10.95
CA GLU A 48 -5.15 -0.74 9.77
C GLU A 48 -4.16 -0.22 8.70
N ILE A 49 -3.59 -1.14 7.94
CA ILE A 49 -2.64 -0.82 6.88
C ILE A 49 -3.42 -0.42 5.64
N VAL A 50 -3.19 0.79 5.14
CA VAL A 50 -3.77 1.28 3.90
C VAL A 50 -2.83 0.93 2.75
N TYR A 51 -3.38 0.32 1.69
CA TYR A 51 -2.60 -0.07 0.54
C TYR A 51 -2.06 1.15 -0.22
N GLY A 52 -0.76 1.13 -0.51
CA GLY A 52 -0.14 2.17 -1.33
C GLY A 52 -0.48 1.98 -2.81
N ILE A 53 -1.08 2.99 -3.44
CA ILE A 53 -1.47 2.94 -4.86
C ILE A 53 -0.24 2.78 -5.76
N GLY A 54 0.92 3.26 -5.32
CA GLY A 54 2.20 3.09 -6.03
C GLY A 54 2.66 1.64 -6.16
N ALA A 55 2.19 0.73 -5.29
CA ALA A 55 2.51 -0.69 -5.38
C ALA A 55 1.69 -1.43 -6.46
N ILE A 56 0.74 -0.76 -7.11
CA ILE A 56 -0.05 -1.35 -8.20
C ILE A 56 0.79 -1.34 -9.48
N LYS A 57 1.12 -2.55 -9.96
CA LYS A 57 1.91 -2.73 -11.18
C LYS A 57 1.25 -2.05 -12.38
N GLY A 58 1.97 -1.09 -12.96
CA GLY A 58 1.56 -0.40 -14.19
C GLY A 58 0.87 0.95 -14.00
N VAL A 59 0.66 1.43 -12.77
CA VAL A 59 0.13 2.78 -12.53
C VAL A 59 1.23 3.84 -12.69
N GLY A 60 2.43 3.58 -12.16
CA GLY A 60 3.54 4.54 -12.18
C GLY A 60 3.36 5.69 -11.18
N GLU A 61 4.46 6.35 -10.81
CA GLU A 61 4.47 7.42 -9.80
C GLU A 61 3.73 8.68 -10.27
N ALA A 62 4.01 9.14 -11.49
CA ALA A 62 3.44 10.39 -12.00
C ALA A 62 1.90 10.42 -12.06
N PRO A 63 1.19 9.36 -12.49
CA PRO A 63 -0.27 9.33 -12.43
C PRO A 63 -0.82 9.31 -11.00
N VAL A 64 -0.14 8.65 -10.06
CA VAL A 64 -0.56 8.61 -8.65
C VAL A 64 -0.42 9.99 -8.01
N ASP A 65 0.71 10.66 -8.22
CA ASP A 65 0.93 12.01 -7.70
C ASP A 65 -0.12 12.99 -8.25
N THR A 66 -0.48 12.87 -9.54
CA THR A 66 -1.53 13.71 -10.14
C THR A 66 -2.91 13.47 -9.49
N ILE A 67 -3.22 12.21 -9.11
CA ILE A 67 -4.48 11.86 -8.44
C ILE A 67 -4.49 12.40 -7.00
N LEU A 68 -3.35 12.38 -6.31
CA LEU A 68 -3.22 12.83 -4.93
C LEU A 68 -3.10 14.35 -4.78
N GLU A 69 -2.65 15.06 -5.82
CA GLU A 69 -2.56 16.53 -5.84
C GLU A 69 -3.90 17.24 -6.12
N CYS A 70 -4.97 16.49 -6.39
CA CYS A 70 -6.30 17.01 -6.74
C CYS A 70 -7.12 17.48 -5.52
#